data_AF-A0AAD7ES77-F1
#
_entry.id   AF-A0AAD7ES77-F1
#
_cell.length_a   1.000
_cell.length_b   1.000
_cell.length_c   1.000
_cell.angle_alpha   90.00
_cell.angle_beta   90.00
_cell.angle_gamma   90.00
#
_symmetry.space_group_name_H-M   'P 1'
#
loop_
_entity.id
_entity.type
_entity.pdbx_description
1 polymer ?
#
loop_
_entity_poly.entity_id
_entity_poly.type
_entity_poly.pdbx_seq_one_letter_code
_entity_poly.pdbx_strand_id
1 'polypeptide(L)'
;MHSVFQSVTHLDAFGGGMEEALADISALPALTHLCLDPAVPWDALTQVLVKCPRLELLLVQWSVGSKQNYEAAQKPGVYDLRLVIGLYEDYWKDWEDEVKGVLCYWTEADAFVAKKRRGEIERNRPAIGCTRIHRLSRISYNACGRV
;
A
#
# COMPACT_ATOMS: atom_id res chain seq x y z
N MET A 1 17.27 20.66 -1.88
CA MET A 1 16.15 20.06 -1.12
C MET A 1 16.00 20.80 0.20
N HIS A 2 14.79 21.24 0.55
CA HIS A 2 14.55 22.01 1.78
C HIS A 2 14.82 21.15 3.02
N SER A 3 15.56 21.66 4.00
CA SER A 3 15.93 20.96 5.24
C SER A 3 14.72 20.52 6.08
N VAL A 4 13.55 21.11 5.83
CA VAL A 4 12.32 20.91 6.60
C VAL A 4 11.80 19.46 6.53
N PHE A 5 12.08 18.73 5.46
CA PHE A 5 11.56 17.37 5.25
C PHE A 5 12.61 16.26 5.44
N GLN A 6 13.76 16.57 6.06
CA GLN A 6 14.85 15.60 6.22
C GLN A 6 14.52 14.43 7.15
N SER A 7 13.51 14.59 8.02
CA SER A 7 13.09 13.57 8.98
C SER A 7 11.78 12.86 8.64
N VAL A 8 11.18 13.15 7.47
CA VAL A 8 9.93 12.51 7.06
C VAL A 8 10.22 11.06 6.67
N THR A 9 9.63 10.13 7.41
CA THR A 9 9.80 8.67 7.20
C THR A 9 8.54 8.01 6.64
N HIS A 10 7.37 8.51 7.02
CA HIS A 10 6.06 8.05 6.57
C HIS A 10 5.34 9.20 5.89
N LEU A 11 4.77 8.93 4.72
CA LEU A 11 4.01 9.92 3.96
C LEU A 11 2.79 9.28 3.33
N ASP A 12 1.64 9.88 3.59
CA ASP A 12 0.40 9.64 2.88
C ASP A 12 0.22 10.72 1.82
N ALA A 13 0.25 10.35 0.54
CA ALA A 13 0.14 11.28 -0.56
C ALA A 13 -1.04 10.91 -1.46
N PHE A 14 -2.14 11.64 -1.28
CA PHE A 14 -3.41 11.45 -1.99
C PHE A 14 -3.79 12.71 -2.76
N GLY A 15 -4.56 12.54 -3.85
CA GLY A 15 -5.09 13.63 -4.67
C GLY A 15 -4.56 13.68 -6.10
N GLY A 16 -5.12 14.61 -6.88
CA GLY A 16 -4.73 14.80 -8.29
C GLY A 16 -3.37 15.49 -8.45
N GLY A 17 -2.68 15.20 -9.56
CA GLY A 17 -1.36 15.77 -9.86
C GLY A 17 -0.22 15.12 -9.06
N MET A 18 -0.40 13.86 -8.64
CA MET A 18 0.60 13.17 -7.84
C MET A 18 1.85 12.83 -8.67
N GLU A 19 1.70 12.59 -9.97
CA GLU A 19 2.80 12.20 -10.86
C GLU A 19 3.95 13.22 -10.85
N GLU A 20 3.62 14.51 -10.86
CA GLU A 20 4.58 15.59 -10.78
C GLU A 20 5.28 15.64 -9.41
N ALA A 21 4.55 15.38 -8.33
CA ALA A 21 5.07 15.40 -6.95
C ALA A 21 5.94 14.17 -6.61
N LEU A 22 5.77 13.04 -7.32
CA LEU A 22 6.53 11.80 -7.03
C LEU A 22 8.05 12.00 -7.14
N ALA A 23 8.51 12.87 -8.03
CA ALA A 23 9.94 13.17 -8.15
C ALA A 23 10.49 13.79 -6.86
N ASP A 24 9.77 14.75 -6.28
CA ASP A 24 10.17 15.43 -5.05
C ASP A 24 10.02 14.52 -3.83
N ILE A 25 8.93 13.75 -3.76
CA ILE A 25 8.72 12.73 -2.72
C ILE A 25 9.86 11.70 -2.77
N SER A 26 10.27 11.26 -3.95
CA SER A 26 11.32 10.26 -4.10
C SER A 26 12.70 10.74 -3.67
N ALA A 27 12.91 12.06 -3.65
CA ALA A 27 14.16 12.63 -3.19
C ALA A 27 14.24 12.71 -1.65
N LEU A 28 13.16 12.42 -0.92
CA LEU A 28 13.13 12.57 0.54
C LEU A 28 14.12 11.60 1.21
N PRO A 29 15.12 12.12 1.95
CA PRO A 29 16.30 11.33 2.31
C PRO A 29 16.06 10.32 3.44
N ALA A 30 14.93 10.43 4.15
CA ALA A 30 14.55 9.54 5.24
C ALA A 30 13.27 8.74 4.96
N LEU A 31 12.67 8.88 3.78
CA LEU A 31 11.40 8.23 3.46
C LEU A 31 11.58 6.71 3.39
N THR A 32 10.83 6.00 4.24
CA THR A 32 10.82 4.53 4.31
C THR A 32 9.44 3.96 3.98
N HIS A 33 8.37 4.71 4.22
CA HIS A 33 6.98 4.27 4.03
C HIS A 33 6.23 5.33 3.22
N LEU A 34 5.64 4.91 2.10
CA LEU A 34 4.87 5.79 1.22
C LEU A 34 3.54 5.14 0.86
N CYS A 35 2.45 5.89 1.03
CA CYS A 35 1.11 5.49 0.63
C CYS A 35 0.65 6.39 -0.51
N LEU A 36 0.09 5.78 -1.56
CA LEU A 36 -0.34 6.46 -2.77
C LEU A 36 -1.76 6.07 -3.18
N ASP A 37 -2.39 6.99 -3.91
CA ASP A 37 -3.67 6.78 -4.57
C ASP A 37 -3.54 5.72 -5.70
N PRO A 38 -4.56 4.85 -5.88
CA PRO A 38 -4.59 3.88 -6.97
C PRO A 38 -4.64 4.48 -8.38
N ALA A 39 -4.95 5.77 -8.51
CA ALA A 39 -4.91 6.48 -9.79
C ALA A 39 -3.47 6.64 -10.32
N VAL A 40 -2.44 6.47 -9.49
CA VAL A 40 -1.04 6.57 -9.90
C VAL A 40 -0.69 5.42 -10.86
N PRO A 41 -0.20 5.69 -12.08
CA PRO A 41 0.15 4.63 -13.03
C PRO A 41 1.27 3.72 -12.54
N TRP A 42 1.24 2.45 -12.96
CA TRP A 42 2.24 1.45 -12.58
C TRP A 42 3.68 1.83 -12.93
N ASP A 43 3.89 2.52 -14.05
CA ASP A 43 5.21 3.00 -14.44
C ASP A 43 5.75 4.03 -13.45
N ALA A 44 4.90 4.92 -12.95
CA ALA A 44 5.25 5.90 -11.94
C ALA A 44 5.56 5.25 -10.58
N LEU A 45 4.77 4.24 -10.19
CA LEU A 45 5.05 3.43 -8.99
C LEU A 45 6.40 2.70 -9.10
N THR A 46 6.72 2.18 -10.28
CA THR A 46 8.02 1.56 -10.56
C THR A 46 9.16 2.56 -10.40
N GLN A 47 8.98 3.79 -10.87
CA GLN A 47 9.98 4.86 -10.71
C GLN A 47 10.24 5.18 -9.24
N VAL A 48 9.18 5.25 -8.41
CA VAL A 48 9.32 5.45 -6.95
C VAL A 48 10.12 4.32 -6.33
N LEU A 49 9.77 3.06 -6.64
CA LEU A 49 10.47 1.89 -6.12
C LEU A 49 11.97 1.91 -6.47
N VAL A 50 12.34 2.42 -7.65
CA VAL A 50 13.74 2.54 -8.09
C VAL A 50 14.44 3.73 -7.46
N LYS A 51 13.77 4.89 -7.38
CA LYS A 51 14.38 6.17 -6.98
C LYS A 51 14.43 6.40 -5.47
N CYS A 52 13.68 5.63 -4.68
CA CYS A 52 13.68 5.73 -3.22
C CYS A 52 14.52 4.58 -2.62
N PRO A 53 15.85 4.75 -2.43
CA PRO A 53 16.73 3.65 -2.00
C PRO A 53 16.46 3.17 -0.57
N ARG A 54 15.85 4.01 0.26
CA ARG A 54 15.49 3.70 1.65
C ARG A 54 14.06 3.21 1.81
N LEU A 55 13.28 3.17 0.73
CA LEU A 55 11.89 2.75 0.81
C LEU A 55 11.83 1.28 1.21
N GLU A 56 11.13 1.02 2.31
CA GLU A 56 10.91 -0.31 2.86
C GLU A 56 9.52 -0.84 2.50
N LEU A 57 8.55 0.07 2.34
CA LEU A 57 7.17 -0.21 2.03
C LEU A 57 6.60 0.84 1.07
N LEU A 58 5.96 0.36 -0.01
CA LEU A 58 5.08 1.15 -0.86
C LEU A 58 3.67 0.57 -0.77
N LEU A 59 2.73 1.35 -0.25
CA LEU A 59 1.33 0.99 -0.13
C LEU A 59 0.51 1.71 -1.21
N VAL A 60 -0.31 0.96 -1.95
CA VAL A 60 -1.31 1.52 -2.87
C VAL A 60 -2.68 1.21 -2.31
N GLN A 61 -3.46 2.25 -2.00
CA GLN A 61 -4.66 2.14 -1.19
C GLN A 61 -5.95 2.26 -2.01
N TRP A 62 -6.61 1.14 -2.31
CA TRP A 62 -7.92 1.14 -2.95
C TRP A 62 -9.07 1.13 -1.94
N SER A 63 -10.16 1.81 -2.28
CA SER A 63 -11.45 1.57 -1.62
C SER A 63 -12.06 0.25 -2.11
N VAL A 64 -12.63 -0.55 -1.20
CA VAL A 64 -13.40 -1.76 -1.56
C VAL A 64 -14.74 -1.48 -2.25
N GLY A 65 -15.14 -0.22 -2.37
CA GLY A 65 -16.46 0.17 -2.87
C GLY A 65 -16.79 -0.28 -4.30
N SER A 66 -15.82 -0.77 -5.08
CA SER A 66 -16.07 -1.28 -6.43
C SER A 66 -15.40 -2.63 -6.69
N LYS A 67 -16.13 -3.54 -7.37
CA LYS A 67 -15.60 -4.81 -7.89
C LYS A 67 -14.39 -4.58 -8.82
N GLN A 68 -14.41 -3.47 -9.56
CA GLN A 68 -13.34 -3.08 -10.48
C GLN A 68 -12.02 -2.81 -9.74
N ASN A 69 -12.07 -2.14 -8.58
CA ASN A 69 -10.89 -1.91 -7.75
C ASN A 69 -10.29 -3.23 -7.25
N TYR A 70 -11.15 -4.15 -6.82
CA TYR A 70 -10.72 -5.48 -6.39
C TYR A 70 -10.04 -6.27 -7.51
N GLU A 71 -10.62 -6.28 -8.71
CA GLU A 71 -10.04 -6.96 -9.88
C GLU A 71 -8.73 -6.31 -10.35
N ALA A 72 -8.64 -4.98 -10.30
CA ALA A 72 -7.41 -4.24 -10.61
C ALA A 72 -6.29 -4.55 -9.61
N ALA A 73 -6.61 -4.58 -8.30
CA ALA A 73 -5.69 -4.95 -7.23
C ALA A 73 -5.11 -6.37 -7.40
N GLN A 74 -5.83 -7.29 -8.06
CA GLN A 74 -5.37 -8.65 -8.34
C GLN A 74 -4.31 -8.77 -9.43
N LYS A 75 -4.17 -7.77 -10.30
CA LYS A 75 -3.30 -7.82 -11.48
C LYS A 75 -2.36 -6.62 -11.49
N PRO A 76 -1.42 -6.53 -10.55
CA PRO A 76 -0.52 -5.39 -10.52
C PRO A 76 0.37 -5.37 -11.76
N GLY A 77 0.59 -4.17 -12.29
CA GLY A 77 1.52 -3.96 -13.42
C GLY A 77 2.99 -4.08 -13.04
N VAL A 78 3.29 -4.15 -11.74
CA VAL A 78 4.66 -4.28 -11.20
C VAL A 78 4.67 -5.21 -9.99
N TYR A 79 5.76 -5.95 -9.81
CA TYR A 79 5.98 -6.83 -8.68
C TYR A 79 7.26 -6.41 -7.94
N ASP A 80 7.13 -6.07 -6.66
CA ASP A 80 8.25 -5.74 -5.78
C ASP A 80 7.95 -6.27 -4.36
N LEU A 81 8.99 -6.68 -3.63
CA LEU A 81 8.87 -7.17 -2.26
C LEU A 81 8.29 -6.11 -1.31
N ARG A 82 8.52 -4.84 -1.61
CA ARG A 82 8.08 -3.68 -0.84
C ARG A 82 6.68 -3.23 -1.22
N LEU A 83 6.14 -3.69 -2.35
CA LEU A 83 4.80 -3.30 -2.80
C LEU A 83 3.72 -4.08 -2.04
N VAL A 84 2.79 -3.32 -1.47
CA VAL A 84 1.57 -3.78 -0.82
C VAL A 84 0.40 -3.08 -1.49
N ILE A 85 -0.63 -3.86 -1.76
CA ILE A 85 -1.89 -3.40 -2.30
C ILE A 85 -2.91 -3.54 -1.17
N GLY A 86 -3.44 -2.43 -0.69
CA GLY A 86 -4.39 -2.46 0.41
C GLY A 86 -5.78 -2.13 -0.09
N LEU A 87 -6.76 -2.89 0.35
CA LEU A 87 -8.16 -2.60 0.13
C LEU A 87 -8.74 -2.12 1.46
N TYR A 88 -9.46 -1.00 1.49
CA TYR A 88 -9.98 -0.47 2.75
C TYR A 88 -11.43 -0.06 2.61
N GLU A 89 -12.21 -0.36 3.65
CA GLU A 89 -13.60 0.08 3.79
C GLU A 89 -13.67 1.53 4.27
N ASP A 90 -12.90 1.85 5.30
CA ASP A 90 -12.96 3.15 5.97
C ASP A 90 -11.58 3.55 6.48
N TYR A 91 -10.98 4.52 5.80
CA TYR A 91 -9.68 5.09 6.15
C TYR A 91 -9.71 5.79 7.51
N TRP A 92 -10.78 6.55 7.79
CA TRP A 92 -10.90 7.32 9.02
C TRP A 92 -11.05 6.42 10.23
N LYS A 93 -11.78 5.32 10.06
CA LYS A 93 -11.89 4.30 11.11
C LYS A 93 -10.55 3.67 11.47
N ASP A 94 -9.69 3.39 10.47
CA ASP A 94 -8.36 2.82 10.74
C ASP A 94 -7.51 3.77 11.57
N TRP A 95 -7.52 5.07 11.23
CA TRP A 95 -6.86 6.11 12.00
C TRP A 95 -7.42 6.24 13.44
N GLU A 96 -8.74 6.23 13.60
CA GLU A 96 -9.36 6.27 14.93
C GLU A 96 -8.99 5.07 15.81
N ASP A 97 -8.88 3.89 15.19
CA ASP A 97 -8.53 2.66 15.89
C ASP A 97 -7.02 2.63 16.21
N GLU A 98 -6.16 3.19 15.35
CA GLU A 98 -4.73 3.39 15.62
C GLU A 98 -4.49 4.24 16.87
N VAL A 99 -5.21 5.36 17.00
CA VAL A 99 -5.12 6.25 18.17
C VAL A 99 -5.51 5.51 19.46
N LYS A 100 -6.32 4.44 19.37
CA LYS A 100 -6.70 3.57 20.50
C LYS A 100 -5.72 2.42 20.73
N GLY A 101 -4.60 2.36 20.00
CA GLY A 101 -3.59 1.31 20.08
C GLY A 101 -3.95 0.02 19.34
N VAL A 102 -4.94 0.06 18.44
CA VAL A 102 -5.21 -1.04 17.51
C VAL A 102 -4.20 -0.98 16.36
N LEU A 103 -3.88 -2.14 15.77
CA LEU A 103 -3.00 -2.18 14.60
C LEU A 103 -3.63 -1.41 13.44
N CYS A 104 -2.87 -0.48 12.86
CA CYS A 104 -3.25 0.27 11.67
C CYS A 104 -2.74 -0.41 10.39
N TYR A 105 -3.17 0.13 9.26
CA TYR A 105 -2.80 -0.37 7.94
C TYR A 105 -1.29 -0.40 7.69
N TRP A 106 -0.51 0.52 8.27
CA TRP A 106 0.94 0.53 8.17
C TRP A 106 1.54 -0.72 8.82
N THR A 107 1.13 -1.01 10.05
CA THR A 107 1.64 -2.15 10.81
C THR A 107 1.28 -3.48 10.13
N GLU A 108 0.08 -3.58 9.55
CA GLU A 108 -0.34 -4.75 8.78
C GLU A 108 0.48 -4.93 7.49
N ALA A 109 0.74 -3.83 6.78
CA ALA A 109 1.53 -3.83 5.56
C ALA A 109 2.99 -4.23 5.81
N ASP A 110 3.60 -3.73 6.88
CA ASP A 110 4.94 -4.13 7.33
C ASP A 110 5.01 -5.62 7.66
N ALA A 111 4.05 -6.12 8.43
CA ALA A 111 3.97 -7.53 8.75
C ALA A 111 3.87 -8.40 7.48
N PHE A 112 3.16 -7.92 6.46
CA PHE A 112 3.05 -8.61 5.17
C PHE A 112 4.36 -8.59 4.37
N VAL A 113 5.03 -7.44 4.25
CA VAL A 113 6.36 -7.34 3.61
C VAL A 113 7.37 -8.22 4.33
N ALA A 114 7.36 -8.24 5.65
CA ALA A 114 8.24 -9.09 6.45
C ALA A 114 8.01 -10.59 6.15
N LYS A 115 6.75 -11.03 6.01
CA LYS A 115 6.40 -12.40 5.59
C LYS A 115 6.93 -12.73 4.18
N LYS A 116 6.80 -11.80 3.22
CA LYS A 116 7.38 -11.94 1.87
C LYS A 116 8.89 -12.13 1.93
N ARG A 117 9.58 -11.29 2.70
CA ARG A 117 11.04 -11.31 2.86
C ARG A 117 11.52 -12.63 3.47
N ARG A 118 10.78 -13.20 4.42
CA ARG A 118 11.05 -14.51 5.02
C ARG A 118 10.65 -15.70 4.14
N GLY A 119 9.93 -15.48 3.04
CA GLY A 119 9.45 -16.55 2.16
C GLY A 119 8.25 -17.33 2.71
N GLU A 120 7.58 -16.81 3.74
CA GLU A 120 6.35 -17.41 4.30
C GLU A 120 5.16 -17.26 3.35
N ILE A 121 5.23 -16.29 2.45
CA ILE A 121 4.28 -16.07 1.36
C ILE A 121 5.05 -15.80 0.06
N GLU A 122 4.41 -16.09 -1.07
CA GLU A 122 4.98 -15.83 -2.40
C GLU A 122 5.40 -14.36 -2.54
N ARG A 123 6.61 -14.14 -3.04
CA ARG A 123 7.21 -12.80 -3.20
C ARG A 123 6.37 -11.88 -4.07
N ASN A 124 5.79 -12.44 -5.13
CA ASN A 124 4.99 -11.72 -6.12
C ASN A 124 3.51 -11.66 -5.74
N ARG A 125 3.12 -12.17 -4.58
CA ARG A 125 1.72 -12.09 -4.15
C ARG A 125 1.37 -10.64 -3.85
N PRO A 126 0.41 -10.01 -4.55
CA PRO A 126 -0.14 -8.75 -4.08
C PRO A 126 -0.78 -9.03 -2.71
N ALA A 127 -0.49 -8.17 -1.73
CA ALA A 127 -1.36 -8.14 -0.56
C ALA A 127 -2.74 -7.74 -1.08
N ILE A 128 -3.79 -8.45 -0.71
CA ILE A 128 -5.15 -8.05 -1.06
C ILE A 128 -5.95 -8.39 0.17
N GLY A 129 -6.25 -7.37 0.97
CA GLY A 129 -6.96 -7.52 2.22
C GLY A 129 -7.72 -6.24 2.52
N CYS A 130 -9.04 -6.38 2.65
CA CYS A 130 -9.91 -5.44 3.34
C CYS A 130 -9.50 -5.41 4.82
N THR A 131 -9.62 -4.29 5.55
CA THR A 131 -9.38 -4.18 6.99
C THR A 131 -10.35 -5.02 7.83
N ARG A 132 -10.16 -6.34 7.79
CA ARG A 132 -9.45 -7.15 8.78
C ARG A 132 -8.73 -8.19 7.93
N ILE A 133 -7.45 -8.48 8.16
CA ILE A 133 -6.79 -9.65 7.57
C ILE A 133 -7.61 -10.89 7.94
N HIS A 134 -8.59 -11.26 7.11
CA HIS A 134 -9.37 -12.47 7.25
C HIS A 134 -8.36 -13.58 7.04
N ARG A 135 -7.85 -14.12 8.16
CA ARG A 135 -7.04 -15.34 8.27
C ARG A 135 -6.38 -15.71 6.96
N LEU A 136 -5.08 -15.42 6.85
CA LEU A 136 -4.16 -15.78 5.75
C LEU A 136 -4.09 -17.30 5.39
N SER A 137 -5.14 -18.10 5.59
CA SER A 137 -5.24 -19.47 5.11
C SER A 137 -6.61 -19.96 4.63
N ARG A 138 -7.75 -19.26 4.78
CA ARG A 138 -9.05 -19.81 4.30
C ARG A 138 -10.13 -18.77 4.02
N ILE A 139 -10.22 -18.24 2.78
CA ILE A 139 -11.49 -17.85 2.17
C ILE A 139 -11.45 -18.20 0.68
N SER A 140 -12.08 -19.33 0.34
CA SER A 140 -12.72 -19.50 -0.96
C SER A 140 -13.89 -18.51 -1.01
N TYR A 141 -13.95 -17.68 -2.05
CA TYR A 141 -15.06 -16.75 -2.29
C TYR A 141 -16.35 -17.54 -2.56
N ASN A 142 -17.21 -17.68 -1.54
CA ASN A 142 -18.62 -17.99 -1.68
C ASN A 142 -19.43 -16.73 -1.35
N ALA A 143 -19.37 -15.73 -2.23
CA ALA A 143 -20.32 -14.60 -2.23
C ALA A 143 -20.10 -13.73 -3.50
N CYS A 144 -20.20 -14.33 -4.69
CA CYS A 144 -20.74 -13.57 -5.80
C CYS A 144 -22.26 -13.68 -5.65
N GLY A 145 -22.89 -12.57 -5.28
CA GLY A 145 -24.33 -12.46 -5.18
C GLY A 145 -24.99 -12.97 -6.47
N ARG A 146 -26.09 -13.69 -6.28
CA ARG A 146 -27.05 -14.04 -7.32
C ARG A 146 -27.39 -12.80 -8.14
N VAL A 147 -27.30 -12.93 -9.46
CA VAL A 147 -28.22 -12.28 -10.40
C VAL A 147 -29.07 -13.39 -10.98
#